data_AF-A0A0G0NE36-F1
#
_entry.id   AF-A0A0G0NE36-F1
#
_cell.length_a   1.000
_cell.length_b   1.000
_cell.length_c   1.000
_cell.angle_alpha   90.00
_cell.angle_beta   90.00
_cell.angle_gamma   90.00
#
_symmetry.space_group_name_H-M   'P 1'
#
loop_
_entity.id
_entity.type
_entity.pdbx_description
1 polymer ?
#
loop_
_entity_poly.entity_id
_entity_poly.type
_entity_poly.pdbx_seq_one_letter_code
_entity_poly.pdbx_strand_id
1 'polypeptide(L)'
;RDDVSLWITFNEAVSVYGPMAYISGIWPPQRHNFLSYLRFGKNITKAHVLAYKEIKNIYHKSPVSKTNSDNVSPILPTPVSMSHNVREVQIGVVENNSPIISPWYWRLVGLSRLVSYYRNHFLLSGSFPYYDFIGLNYYCFKRLPGSYSILPRQDSVKIMDWEIYPKGIYERLSDLKRKYNKPIYITENGIADAADEKRTKFIKDHLYWIWRAIQDGVDVRGYMYWSLLDNFEWHHGYDPRFGLVEIDYKNGRTRKIRASAYEYAKIISNNGFEF
;
A
#
# COMPACT_ATOMS: atom_id res chain seq x y z
N ARG A 1 6.56 15.83 -18.70
CA ARG A 1 7.43 14.74 -18.17
C ARG A 1 8.03 15.19 -16.85
N ASP A 2 8.34 16.47 -16.71
CA ASP A 2 9.09 17.00 -15.57
C ASP A 2 8.23 17.29 -14.32
N ASP A 3 6.92 17.05 -14.37
CA ASP A 3 5.99 17.27 -13.25
C ASP A 3 5.76 16.03 -12.36
N VAL A 4 6.25 14.85 -12.77
CA VAL A 4 6.02 13.58 -12.04
C VAL A 4 7.32 13.05 -11.46
N SER A 5 7.42 13.12 -10.13
CA SER A 5 8.58 12.67 -9.36
C SER A 5 8.50 11.22 -8.88
N LEU A 6 7.30 10.70 -8.65
CA LEU A 6 7.04 9.35 -8.14
C LEU A 6 6.18 8.57 -9.13
N TRP A 7 6.68 7.43 -9.59
CA TRP A 7 5.97 6.51 -10.47
C TRP A 7 5.67 5.21 -9.73
N ILE A 8 4.42 4.76 -9.81
CA ILE A 8 4.01 3.41 -9.44
C ILE A 8 3.61 2.72 -10.74
N THR A 9 4.31 1.66 -11.13
CA THR A 9 3.99 0.98 -12.40
C THR A 9 2.74 0.11 -12.30
N PHE A 10 2.55 -0.55 -11.15
CA PHE A 10 1.47 -1.49 -10.87
C PHE A 10 1.06 -1.34 -9.41
N ASN A 11 -0.26 -1.40 -9.17
CA ASN A 11 -0.86 -1.41 -7.83
C ASN A 11 -1.48 -2.79 -7.56
N GLU A 12 -1.02 -3.47 -6.51
CA GLU A 12 -1.58 -4.74 -6.00
C GLU A 12 -1.79 -5.86 -7.04
N ALA A 13 -0.92 -5.89 -8.06
CA ALA A 13 -1.12 -6.78 -9.20
C ALA A 13 -1.07 -8.26 -8.78
N VAL A 14 -0.06 -8.67 -8.01
CA VAL A 14 0.13 -10.09 -7.64
C VAL A 14 -0.60 -10.44 -6.34
N SER A 15 -0.73 -9.52 -5.40
CA SER A 15 -1.34 -9.80 -4.09
C SER A 15 -2.86 -9.75 -4.06
N VAL A 16 -3.50 -8.99 -4.97
CA VAL A 16 -4.97 -8.78 -5.00
C VAL A 16 -5.55 -9.10 -6.38
N TYR A 17 -5.16 -8.39 -7.44
CA TYR A 17 -5.77 -8.59 -8.76
C TYR A 17 -5.57 -10.03 -9.26
N GLY A 18 -4.32 -10.53 -9.21
CA GLY A 18 -3.98 -11.87 -9.66
C GLY A 18 -4.83 -12.98 -9.01
N PRO A 19 -4.91 -13.07 -7.67
CA PRO A 19 -5.76 -14.05 -7.00
C PRO A 19 -7.25 -13.87 -7.33
N MET A 20 -7.76 -12.64 -7.36
CA MET A 20 -9.17 -12.38 -7.68
C MET A 20 -9.52 -12.76 -9.12
N ALA A 21 -8.57 -12.60 -10.05
CA ALA A 21 -8.75 -12.82 -11.48
C ALA A 21 -8.47 -14.26 -11.93
N TYR A 22 -7.49 -14.95 -11.33
CA TYR A 22 -6.99 -16.24 -11.79
C TYR A 22 -7.14 -17.40 -10.79
N ILE A 23 -7.46 -17.13 -9.53
CA ILE A 23 -7.70 -18.17 -8.51
C ILE A 23 -9.19 -18.19 -8.17
N SER A 24 -9.71 -17.09 -7.66
CA SER A 24 -11.11 -16.96 -7.25
C SER A 24 -12.05 -16.72 -8.43
N GLY A 25 -11.55 -16.21 -9.56
CA GLY A 25 -12.33 -15.95 -10.77
C GLY A 25 -13.45 -14.90 -10.60
N ILE A 26 -13.37 -14.04 -9.58
CA ILE A 26 -14.35 -13.00 -9.29
C ILE A 26 -14.15 -11.80 -10.22
N TRP A 27 -12.90 -11.47 -10.54
CA TRP A 27 -12.55 -10.37 -11.44
C TRP A 27 -12.16 -10.88 -12.82
N PRO A 28 -12.24 -10.04 -13.87
CA PRO A 28 -11.75 -10.41 -15.20
C PRO A 28 -10.29 -10.89 -15.14
N PRO A 29 -9.91 -11.96 -15.86
CA PRO A 29 -10.69 -12.69 -16.85
C PRO A 29 -11.43 -13.93 -16.30
N GLN A 30 -11.79 -13.96 -15.01
CA GLN A 30 -12.55 -15.02 -14.34
C GLN A 30 -11.99 -16.44 -14.52
N ARG A 31 -10.68 -16.61 -14.35
CA ARG A 31 -10.04 -17.93 -14.41
C ARG A 31 -9.94 -18.56 -13.02
N HIS A 32 -9.87 -19.89 -13.01
CA HIS A 32 -9.66 -20.71 -11.81
C HIS A 32 -8.44 -21.63 -12.00
N ASN A 33 -7.29 -21.04 -12.34
CA ASN A 33 -6.09 -21.78 -12.70
C ASN A 33 -4.83 -21.15 -12.11
N PHE A 34 -4.23 -21.86 -11.15
CA PHE A 34 -3.03 -21.39 -10.45
C PHE A 34 -1.81 -21.23 -11.36
N LEU A 35 -1.64 -22.07 -12.40
CA LEU A 35 -0.53 -21.91 -13.35
C LEU A 35 -0.68 -20.63 -14.19
N SER A 36 -1.92 -20.24 -14.50
CA SER A 36 -2.22 -18.98 -15.17
C SER A 36 -1.91 -17.79 -14.26
N TYR A 37 -2.21 -17.90 -12.95
CA TYR A 37 -1.79 -16.91 -11.95
C TYR A 37 -0.25 -16.76 -11.90
N LEU A 38 0.49 -17.87 -11.88
CA LEU A 38 1.97 -17.82 -11.90
C LEU A 38 2.51 -17.18 -13.18
N ARG A 39 1.91 -17.49 -14.33
CA ARG A 39 2.27 -16.89 -15.62
C ARG A 39 1.97 -15.39 -15.63
N PHE A 40 0.81 -14.99 -15.11
CA PHE A 40 0.43 -13.60 -14.93
C PHE A 40 1.45 -12.86 -14.05
N GLY A 41 1.78 -13.40 -12.87
CA GLY A 41 2.77 -12.80 -11.99
C GLY A 41 4.13 -12.62 -12.66
N LYS A 42 4.64 -13.63 -13.36
CA LYS A 42 5.90 -13.52 -14.13
C LYS A 42 5.84 -12.43 -15.20
N ASN A 43 4.71 -12.30 -15.91
CA ASN A 43 4.52 -11.29 -16.93
C ASN A 43 4.47 -9.88 -16.33
N ILE A 44 3.77 -9.68 -15.21
CA ILE A 44 3.75 -8.41 -14.46
C ILE A 44 5.16 -8.03 -14.01
N THR A 45 5.91 -8.97 -13.44
CA THR A 45 7.31 -8.73 -13.05
C THR A 45 8.15 -8.28 -14.25
N LYS A 46 8.06 -8.97 -15.39
CA LYS A 46 8.78 -8.59 -16.61
C LYS A 46 8.36 -7.20 -17.10
N ALA A 47 7.07 -6.91 -17.11
CA ALA A 47 6.53 -5.62 -17.52
C ALA A 47 7.01 -4.49 -16.61
N HIS A 48 7.06 -4.70 -15.29
CA HIS A 48 7.58 -3.73 -14.33
C HIS A 48 9.05 -3.42 -14.61
N VAL A 49 9.89 -4.44 -14.79
CA VAL A 49 11.32 -4.27 -15.09
C VAL A 49 11.54 -3.52 -16.40
N LEU A 50 10.75 -3.81 -17.43
CA LEU A 50 10.80 -3.07 -18.71
C LEU A 50 10.37 -1.61 -18.54
N ALA A 51 9.27 -1.36 -17.83
CA ALA A 51 8.78 -0.01 -17.54
C ALA A 51 9.80 0.80 -16.73
N TYR A 52 10.38 0.21 -15.69
CA TYR A 52 11.45 0.82 -14.88
C TYR A 52 12.62 1.28 -15.76
N LYS A 53 13.14 0.38 -16.61
CA LYS A 53 14.27 0.69 -17.50
C LYS A 53 13.93 1.79 -18.49
N GLU A 54 12.73 1.75 -19.08
CA GLU A 54 12.33 2.75 -20.06
C GLU A 54 12.06 4.12 -19.44
N ILE A 55 11.38 4.17 -18.28
CA ILE A 55 11.18 5.40 -17.53
C ILE A 55 12.54 6.01 -17.16
N LYS A 56 13.46 5.24 -16.55
CA LYS A 56 14.81 5.76 -16.24
C LYS A 56 15.52 6.27 -17.50
N ASN A 57 15.50 5.51 -18.61
CA ASN A 57 16.11 5.92 -19.88
C ASN A 57 15.55 7.25 -20.41
N ILE A 58 14.23 7.45 -20.33
CA ILE A 58 13.57 8.70 -20.74
C ILE A 58 14.05 9.88 -19.90
N TYR A 59 14.11 9.74 -18.57
CA TYR A 59 14.53 10.84 -17.69
C TYR A 59 16.03 11.10 -17.75
N HIS A 60 16.88 10.07 -17.93
CA HIS A 60 18.32 10.25 -18.15
C HIS A 60 18.66 11.02 -19.43
N LYS A 61 17.82 10.87 -20.47
CA LYS A 61 17.98 11.62 -21.73
C LYS A 61 17.41 13.04 -21.67
N SER A 62 16.70 13.40 -20.60
CA SER A 62 16.11 14.73 -20.45
C SER A 62 17.21 15.79 -20.22
N PRO A 63 17.18 16.95 -20.91
CA PRO A 63 18.13 18.04 -20.71
C PRO A 63 18.22 18.52 -19.26
N VAL A 64 17.13 18.39 -18.49
CA VAL A 64 17.03 18.78 -17.06
C VAL A 64 17.93 17.93 -16.16
N SER A 65 18.28 16.70 -16.56
CA SER A 65 19.17 15.80 -15.81
C SER A 65 20.65 16.22 -15.90
N LYS A 66 21.04 16.94 -16.96
CA LYS A 66 22.46 17.29 -17.23
C LYS A 66 22.98 18.51 -16.47
N THR A 67 22.14 19.26 -15.77
CA THR A 67 22.51 20.55 -15.15
C THR A 67 22.78 20.51 -13.65
N ASN A 68 22.65 19.36 -12.98
CA ASN A 68 22.73 19.29 -11.51
C ASN A 68 23.65 18.16 -11.02
N SER A 69 24.90 18.11 -11.49
CA SER A 69 25.93 17.16 -11.02
C SER A 69 26.52 17.48 -9.64
N ASP A 70 26.00 18.47 -8.91
CA ASP A 70 26.56 18.87 -7.63
C ASP A 70 25.75 18.29 -6.47
N ASN A 71 26.41 17.45 -5.68
CA ASN A 71 25.92 16.80 -4.46
C ASN A 71 25.27 17.80 -3.50
N VAL A 72 23.94 17.73 -3.33
CA VAL A 72 23.24 18.44 -2.25
C VAL A 72 22.32 17.46 -1.54
N SER A 73 22.53 17.30 -0.22
CA SER A 73 21.70 16.50 0.67
C SER A 73 20.24 16.99 0.69
N PRO A 74 19.25 16.11 0.96
CA PRO A 74 17.85 16.49 1.04
C PRO A 74 17.62 17.46 2.21
N ILE A 75 17.43 18.73 1.90
CA ILE A 75 17.02 19.76 2.87
C ILE A 75 15.49 19.70 3.02
N LEU A 76 15.02 19.90 4.25
CA LEU A 76 13.61 19.93 4.65
C LEU A 76 12.74 20.79 3.70
N PRO A 77 11.46 20.40 3.49
CA PRO A 77 10.57 21.12 2.59
C PRO A 77 10.27 22.53 3.14
N THR A 78 10.76 23.55 2.43
CA THR A 78 10.37 24.95 2.65
C THR A 78 8.95 25.22 2.12
N PRO A 79 8.24 26.23 2.66
CA PRO A 79 6.82 26.42 2.37
C PRO A 79 6.59 26.93 0.94
N VAL A 80 5.65 26.26 0.25
CA VAL A 80 4.72 26.85 -0.73
C VAL A 80 5.34 27.82 -1.76
N SER A 81 6.22 27.34 -2.64
CA SER A 81 6.41 27.98 -3.97
C SER A 81 7.22 27.17 -5.01
N MET A 82 7.74 25.99 -4.68
CA MET A 82 8.41 25.15 -5.68
C MET A 82 7.78 23.77 -5.73
N SER A 83 7.29 23.41 -6.92
CA SER A 83 6.99 22.02 -7.29
C SER A 83 8.11 21.13 -6.79
N HIS A 84 7.76 20.09 -6.03
CA HIS A 84 8.71 19.26 -5.29
C HIS A 84 9.99 18.96 -6.09
N ASN A 85 11.11 19.49 -5.60
CA ASN A 85 12.47 19.26 -6.08
C ASN A 85 12.91 17.79 -5.87
N VAL A 86 12.18 16.82 -6.42
CA VAL A 86 12.67 15.46 -6.55
C VAL A 86 13.40 15.41 -7.89
N ARG A 87 14.67 15.82 -7.87
CA ARG A 87 15.53 15.95 -9.05
C ARG A 87 15.76 14.63 -9.79
N GLU A 88 15.48 13.49 -9.16
CA GLU A 88 15.59 12.16 -9.75
C GLU A 88 14.27 11.38 -9.64
N VAL A 89 13.72 10.98 -10.80
CA VAL A 89 12.51 10.16 -10.87
C VAL A 89 12.66 8.88 -10.05
N GLN A 90 11.70 8.61 -9.16
CA GLN A 90 11.66 7.37 -8.39
C GLN A 90 10.56 6.47 -8.92
N ILE A 91 10.87 5.21 -9.15
CA ILE A 91 9.92 4.21 -9.62
C ILE A 91 9.76 3.14 -8.55
N GLY A 92 8.53 2.94 -8.10
CA GLY A 92 8.17 1.98 -7.06
C GLY A 92 7.35 0.82 -7.58
N VAL A 93 7.34 -0.22 -6.76
CA VAL A 93 6.49 -1.40 -6.88
C VAL A 93 5.58 -1.46 -5.66
N VAL A 94 4.28 -1.72 -5.88
CA VAL A 94 3.26 -1.61 -4.83
C VAL A 94 2.46 -2.89 -4.71
N GLU A 95 2.36 -3.43 -3.50
CA GLU A 95 1.59 -4.63 -3.22
C GLU A 95 0.87 -4.54 -1.87
N ASN A 96 -0.27 -5.23 -1.78
CA ASN A 96 -1.01 -5.45 -0.54
C ASN A 96 -0.27 -6.48 0.33
N ASN A 97 0.50 -5.98 1.28
CA ASN A 97 1.32 -6.80 2.15
C ASN A 97 0.62 -6.98 3.49
N SER A 98 0.38 -8.22 3.89
CA SER A 98 -0.40 -8.53 5.11
C SER A 98 0.27 -9.57 5.98
N PRO A 99 0.18 -9.44 7.32
CA PRO A 99 0.04 -10.48 8.29
C PRO A 99 -0.32 -11.86 7.75
N ILE A 100 0.48 -12.92 7.85
CA ILE A 100 -0.10 -14.27 7.71
C ILE A 100 -0.11 -14.89 9.11
N ILE A 101 -1.28 -14.87 9.73
CA ILE A 101 -1.51 -15.56 10.99
C ILE A 101 -1.77 -17.02 10.64
N SER A 102 -0.99 -17.91 11.25
CA SER A 102 -1.09 -19.34 11.01
C SER A 102 -0.65 -20.14 12.23
N PRO A 103 -1.32 -21.24 12.58
CA PRO A 103 -0.87 -22.18 13.60
C PRO A 103 0.45 -22.88 13.23
N TRP A 104 1.08 -23.49 14.23
CA TRP A 104 2.40 -24.10 14.14
C TRP A 104 2.50 -25.19 13.05
N TYR A 105 1.46 -26.00 12.84
CA TYR A 105 1.50 -27.11 11.89
C TYR A 105 1.61 -26.63 10.43
N TRP A 106 0.95 -25.51 10.06
CA TRP A 106 1.15 -24.91 8.73
C TRP A 106 2.57 -24.34 8.54
N ARG A 107 3.20 -23.90 9.63
CA ARG A 107 4.59 -23.42 9.60
C ARG A 107 5.57 -24.58 9.44
N LEU A 108 5.31 -25.72 10.07
CA LEU A 108 6.14 -26.92 9.96
C LEU A 108 6.18 -27.46 8.52
N VAL A 109 5.02 -27.57 7.87
CA VAL A 109 4.93 -28.05 6.48
C VAL A 109 5.31 -26.97 5.46
N GLY A 110 5.74 -25.79 5.91
CA GLY A 110 6.18 -24.69 5.05
C GLY A 110 5.08 -23.92 4.32
N LEU A 111 3.80 -24.30 4.47
CA LEU A 111 2.70 -23.67 3.75
C LEU A 111 2.54 -22.18 4.12
N SER A 112 2.70 -21.82 5.40
CA SER A 112 2.65 -20.41 5.81
C SER A 112 3.70 -19.56 5.11
N ARG A 113 4.91 -20.11 4.91
CA ARG A 113 6.01 -19.43 4.21
C ARG A 113 5.69 -19.30 2.72
N LEU A 114 5.14 -20.35 2.11
CA LEU A 114 4.73 -20.35 0.71
C LEU A 114 3.66 -19.27 0.46
N VAL A 115 2.59 -19.25 1.25
CA VAL A 115 1.50 -18.26 1.15
C VAL A 115 2.04 -16.85 1.37
N SER A 116 2.86 -16.64 2.41
CA SER A 116 3.48 -15.34 2.66
C SER A 116 4.39 -14.91 1.51
N TYR A 117 5.14 -15.83 0.89
CA TYR A 117 5.98 -15.51 -0.25
C TYR A 117 5.15 -15.06 -1.45
N TYR A 118 4.16 -15.85 -1.86
CA TYR A 118 3.36 -15.53 -3.05
C TYR A 118 2.53 -14.25 -2.89
N ARG A 119 2.01 -14.00 -1.68
CA ARG A 119 1.24 -12.79 -1.39
C ARG A 119 2.14 -11.56 -1.25
N ASN A 120 3.16 -11.62 -0.39
CA ASN A 120 3.87 -10.42 0.07
C ASN A 120 5.16 -10.15 -0.71
N HIS A 121 5.78 -11.17 -1.30
CA HIS A 121 7.16 -11.08 -1.79
C HIS A 121 7.37 -11.43 -3.25
N PHE A 122 6.43 -12.10 -3.90
CA PHE A 122 6.64 -12.61 -5.25
C PHE A 122 7.05 -11.52 -6.23
N LEU A 123 6.28 -10.42 -6.27
CA LEU A 123 6.59 -9.30 -7.16
C LEU A 123 7.87 -8.58 -6.71
N LEU A 124 8.00 -8.29 -5.41
CA LEU A 124 9.17 -7.58 -4.84
C LEU A 124 10.50 -8.31 -5.07
N SER A 125 10.52 -9.63 -4.83
CA SER A 125 11.70 -10.46 -5.06
C SER A 125 11.97 -10.69 -6.54
N GLY A 126 10.92 -10.87 -7.35
CA GLY A 126 11.09 -11.10 -8.79
C GLY A 126 11.56 -9.85 -9.56
N SER A 127 11.21 -8.65 -9.08
CA SER A 127 11.59 -7.38 -9.71
C SER A 127 12.86 -6.76 -9.14
N PHE A 128 13.44 -7.31 -8.06
CA PHE A 128 14.65 -6.76 -7.47
C PHE A 128 15.84 -6.82 -8.45
N PRO A 129 16.69 -5.77 -8.53
CA PRO A 129 16.68 -4.50 -7.78
C PRO A 129 15.96 -3.35 -8.50
N TYR A 130 15.13 -3.63 -9.51
CA TYR A 130 14.56 -2.65 -10.46
C TYR A 130 13.38 -1.84 -9.88
N TYR A 131 13.56 -1.27 -8.70
CA TYR A 131 12.69 -0.27 -8.09
C TYR A 131 13.48 0.54 -7.05
N ASP A 132 13.13 1.82 -6.94
CA ASP A 132 13.74 2.79 -6.05
C ASP A 132 13.10 2.78 -4.66
N PHE A 133 11.80 2.49 -4.59
CA PHE A 133 11.05 2.39 -3.33
C PHE A 133 10.01 1.26 -3.38
N ILE A 134 9.49 0.91 -2.21
CA ILE A 134 8.38 -0.04 -2.05
C ILE A 134 7.14 0.75 -1.62
N GLY A 135 6.03 0.59 -2.35
CA GLY A 135 4.72 1.02 -1.84
C GLY A 135 4.06 -0.11 -1.06
N LEU A 136 3.64 0.21 0.15
CA LEU A 136 2.95 -0.70 1.06
C LEU A 136 1.47 -0.32 1.09
N ASN A 137 0.61 -1.20 0.59
CA ASN A 137 -0.81 -1.16 0.88
C ASN A 137 -1.11 -2.08 2.05
N TYR A 138 -1.74 -1.56 3.11
CA TYR A 138 -2.06 -2.32 4.31
C TYR A 138 -3.45 -1.99 4.84
N TYR A 139 -4.24 -3.03 5.07
CA TYR A 139 -5.61 -2.90 5.58
C TYR A 139 -5.88 -3.84 6.77
N CYS A 140 -5.48 -5.09 6.64
CA CYS A 140 -5.68 -6.13 7.64
C CYS A 140 -4.62 -7.24 7.51
N PHE A 141 -4.61 -8.15 8.47
CA PHE A 141 -3.90 -9.43 8.36
C PHE A 141 -4.77 -10.48 7.66
N LYS A 142 -4.15 -11.59 7.24
CA LYS A 142 -4.83 -12.77 6.70
C LYS A 142 -4.65 -13.96 7.63
N ARG A 143 -5.68 -14.80 7.71
CA ARG A 143 -5.73 -16.02 8.52
C ARG A 143 -5.61 -17.25 7.63
N LEU A 144 -4.78 -18.20 8.03
CA LEU A 144 -4.93 -19.59 7.58
C LEU A 144 -5.94 -20.35 8.46
N PRO A 145 -6.52 -21.46 7.99
CA PRO A 145 -7.41 -22.28 8.81
C PRO A 145 -6.76 -22.64 10.16
N GLY A 146 -7.54 -22.55 11.25
CA GLY A 146 -7.08 -22.83 12.61
C GLY A 146 -6.33 -21.71 13.32
N SER A 147 -6.33 -20.49 12.78
CA SER A 147 -5.53 -19.36 13.32
C SER A 147 -6.13 -18.63 14.53
N TYR A 148 -7.38 -18.92 14.91
CA TYR A 148 -8.04 -18.24 16.04
C TYR A 148 -7.41 -18.57 17.40
N SER A 149 -6.73 -19.71 17.52
CA SER A 149 -5.96 -20.06 18.72
C SER A 149 -4.66 -19.24 18.86
N ILE A 150 -4.21 -18.60 17.78
CA ILE A 150 -2.96 -17.80 17.76
C ILE A 150 -3.27 -16.33 17.97
N LEU A 151 -4.27 -15.81 17.28
CA LEU A 151 -4.75 -14.45 17.44
C LEU A 151 -6.28 -14.51 17.54
N PRO A 152 -6.89 -14.17 18.69
CA PRO A 152 -8.35 -14.11 18.82
C PRO A 152 -8.97 -13.14 17.82
N ARG A 153 -10.30 -13.21 17.66
CA ARG A 153 -11.01 -12.31 16.74
C ARG A 153 -10.81 -10.86 17.18
N GLN A 154 -10.44 -9.99 16.25
CA GLN A 154 -10.29 -8.55 16.48
C GLN A 154 -11.59 -7.82 16.14
N ASP A 155 -11.66 -6.53 16.48
CA ASP A 155 -12.71 -5.66 15.94
C ASP A 155 -12.62 -5.63 14.41
N SER A 156 -13.76 -5.55 13.73
CA SER A 156 -13.81 -5.71 12.28
C SER A 156 -14.78 -4.76 11.60
N VAL A 157 -14.51 -4.57 10.31
CA VAL A 157 -15.44 -3.94 9.36
C VAL A 157 -16.29 -5.03 8.75
N LYS A 158 -17.56 -5.11 9.18
CA LYS A 158 -18.49 -6.19 8.74
C LYS A 158 -18.64 -6.27 7.22
N ILE A 159 -18.73 -5.13 6.53
CA ILE A 159 -18.97 -5.11 5.08
C ILE A 159 -17.80 -5.68 4.26
N MET A 160 -16.58 -5.59 4.78
CA MET A 160 -15.37 -6.14 4.14
C MET A 160 -14.91 -7.46 4.75
N ASP A 161 -15.47 -7.86 5.89
CA ASP A 161 -14.94 -8.90 6.79
C ASP A 161 -13.44 -8.71 7.11
N TRP A 162 -13.02 -7.45 7.31
CA TRP A 162 -11.62 -7.11 7.63
C TRP A 162 -11.45 -6.84 9.11
N GLU A 163 -10.57 -7.61 9.74
CA GLU A 163 -10.16 -7.42 11.12
C GLU A 163 -9.09 -6.33 11.24
N ILE A 164 -9.35 -5.34 12.10
CA ILE A 164 -8.48 -4.21 12.34
C ILE A 164 -7.31 -4.67 13.22
N TYR A 165 -6.09 -4.58 12.69
CA TYR A 165 -4.88 -4.97 13.41
C TYR A 165 -3.75 -3.97 13.13
N PRO A 166 -3.70 -2.83 13.85
CA PRO A 166 -2.76 -1.77 13.55
C PRO A 166 -1.30 -2.23 13.63
N LYS A 167 -0.95 -3.10 14.60
CA LYS A 167 0.40 -3.64 14.78
C LYS A 167 0.92 -4.40 13.55
N GLY A 168 0.05 -4.94 12.71
CA GLY A 168 0.47 -5.67 11.52
C GLY A 168 1.22 -4.81 10.51
N ILE A 169 0.98 -3.49 10.46
CA ILE A 169 1.74 -2.59 9.57
C ILE A 169 3.21 -2.50 10.00
N TYR A 170 3.46 -2.40 11.31
CA TYR A 170 4.80 -2.42 11.89
C TYR A 170 5.53 -3.74 11.56
N GLU A 171 4.82 -4.88 11.66
CA GLU A 171 5.38 -6.18 11.33
C GLU A 171 5.75 -6.31 9.84
N ARG A 172 5.01 -5.67 8.93
CA ARG A 172 5.35 -5.62 7.50
C ARG A 172 6.51 -4.68 7.22
N LEU A 173 6.49 -3.47 7.77
CA LEU A 173 7.57 -2.51 7.63
C LEU A 173 8.92 -3.10 8.09
N SER A 174 8.93 -3.76 9.25
CA SER A 174 10.12 -4.45 9.78
C SER A 174 10.61 -5.57 8.87
N ASP A 175 9.71 -6.35 8.29
CA ASP A 175 10.05 -7.44 7.37
C ASP A 175 10.60 -6.92 6.03
N LEU A 176 9.98 -5.88 5.47
CA LEU A 176 10.43 -5.22 4.24
C LEU A 176 11.82 -4.58 4.41
N LYS A 177 12.07 -3.90 5.55
CA LYS A 177 13.41 -3.39 5.91
C LYS A 177 14.43 -4.52 5.90
N ARG A 178 14.18 -5.61 6.64
CA ARG A 178 15.11 -6.74 6.75
C ARG A 178 15.44 -7.38 5.39
N LYS A 179 14.45 -7.48 4.50
CA LYS A 179 14.58 -8.27 3.27
C LYS A 179 15.06 -7.49 2.06
N TYR A 180 14.65 -6.22 1.93
CA TYR A 180 14.92 -5.41 0.74
C TYR A 180 15.68 -4.12 1.07
N ASN A 181 15.50 -3.60 2.29
CA ASN A 181 16.15 -2.38 2.78
C ASN A 181 16.04 -1.19 1.80
N LYS A 182 14.83 -0.97 1.28
CA LYS A 182 14.48 0.14 0.38
C LYS A 182 13.59 1.14 1.12
N PRO A 183 13.55 2.41 0.68
CA PRO A 183 12.55 3.38 1.13
C PRO A 183 11.13 2.84 0.96
N ILE A 184 10.25 3.16 1.91
CA ILE A 184 8.86 2.70 1.92
C ILE A 184 7.91 3.91 1.94
N TYR A 185 6.90 3.86 1.09
CA TYR A 185 5.73 4.73 1.17
C TYR A 185 4.51 3.88 1.52
N ILE A 186 3.70 4.27 2.49
CA ILE A 186 2.40 3.65 2.71
C ILE A 186 1.46 4.27 1.67
N THR A 187 1.26 3.57 0.56
CA THR A 187 0.53 4.06 -0.61
C THR A 187 -0.98 3.96 -0.42
N GLU A 188 -1.43 3.00 0.39
CA GLU A 188 -2.82 2.88 0.81
C GLU A 188 -2.93 2.32 2.22
N ASN A 189 -3.71 2.98 3.06
CA ASN A 189 -4.18 2.45 4.35
C ASN A 189 -5.52 3.10 4.69
N GLY A 190 -6.54 2.28 4.97
CA GLY A 190 -7.91 2.76 4.99
C GLY A 190 -8.89 1.84 5.70
N ILE A 191 -10.10 2.36 5.97
CA ILE A 191 -11.19 1.60 6.56
C ILE A 191 -12.54 1.98 5.93
N ALA A 192 -13.34 0.97 5.58
CA ALA A 192 -14.72 1.18 5.13
C ALA A 192 -15.62 1.44 6.34
N ASP A 193 -15.88 2.72 6.61
CA ASP A 193 -16.58 3.21 7.79
C ASP A 193 -17.53 4.35 7.40
N ALA A 194 -18.72 3.99 6.93
CA ALA A 194 -19.68 4.97 6.40
C ALA A 194 -20.07 6.04 7.43
N ALA A 195 -20.16 5.66 8.71
CA ALA A 195 -20.56 6.53 9.81
C ALA A 195 -19.41 7.38 10.37
N ASP A 196 -18.16 7.10 9.98
CA ASP A 196 -16.96 7.82 10.44
C ASP A 196 -16.65 7.66 11.94
N GLU A 197 -17.17 6.62 12.59
CA GLU A 197 -17.03 6.38 14.03
C GLU A 197 -15.66 5.81 14.42
N LYS A 198 -15.06 5.01 13.53
CA LYS A 198 -13.80 4.29 13.75
C LYS A 198 -12.64 4.89 12.98
N ARG A 199 -12.91 5.63 11.90
CA ARG A 199 -11.89 6.10 10.94
C ARG A 199 -10.77 6.91 11.58
N THR A 200 -11.09 7.88 12.44
CA THR A 200 -10.07 8.68 13.13
C THR A 200 -9.16 7.82 14.01
N LYS A 201 -9.76 6.91 14.80
CA LYS A 201 -9.00 5.98 15.64
C LYS A 201 -8.13 5.05 14.80
N PHE A 202 -8.67 4.51 13.71
CA PHE A 202 -7.93 3.67 12.78
C PHE A 202 -6.68 4.38 12.25
N ILE A 203 -6.82 5.63 11.79
CA ILE A 203 -5.70 6.45 11.28
C ILE A 203 -4.63 6.61 12.38
N LYS A 204 -5.02 7.08 13.57
CA LYS A 204 -4.10 7.32 14.69
C LYS A 204 -3.38 6.04 15.13
N ASP A 205 -4.11 4.94 15.29
CA ASP A 205 -3.53 3.67 15.71
C ASP A 205 -2.49 3.14 14.69
N HIS A 206 -2.76 3.25 13.38
CA HIS A 206 -1.81 2.82 12.35
C HIS A 206 -0.60 3.75 12.25
N LEU A 207 -0.81 5.07 12.31
CA LEU A 207 0.28 6.04 12.32
C LEU A 207 1.21 5.86 13.52
N TYR A 208 0.68 5.49 14.69
CA TYR A 208 1.51 5.13 15.85
C TYR A 208 2.45 3.97 15.54
N TRP A 209 1.94 2.88 14.93
CA TRP A 209 2.78 1.73 14.58
C TRP A 209 3.77 2.02 13.44
N ILE A 210 3.42 2.91 12.51
CA ILE A 210 4.35 3.43 11.49
C ILE A 210 5.46 4.24 12.18
N TRP A 211 5.10 5.15 13.08
CA TRP A 211 6.07 5.93 13.86
C TRP A 211 7.01 5.02 14.65
N ARG A 212 6.49 3.97 15.31
CA ARG A 212 7.32 2.95 15.98
C ARG A 212 8.31 2.28 15.02
N ALA A 213 7.88 1.92 13.82
CA ALA A 213 8.77 1.34 12.81
C ALA A 213 9.87 2.32 12.36
N ILE A 214 9.54 3.62 12.25
CA ILE A 214 10.52 4.67 11.97
C ILE A 214 11.55 4.78 13.10
N GLN A 215 11.11 4.75 14.36
CA GLN A 215 12.02 4.74 15.53
C GLN A 215 12.95 3.51 15.51
N ASP A 216 12.47 2.37 15.03
CA ASP A 216 13.25 1.15 14.85
C ASP A 216 14.07 1.15 13.53
N GLY A 217 14.20 2.31 12.88
CA GLY A 217 15.09 2.58 11.76
C GLY A 217 14.58 2.10 10.40
N VAL A 218 13.27 1.95 10.21
CA VAL A 218 12.68 1.76 8.88
C VAL A 218 12.59 3.11 8.15
N ASP A 219 13.11 3.19 6.92
CA ASP A 219 13.02 4.40 6.07
C ASP A 219 11.60 4.52 5.47
N VAL A 220 10.66 5.04 6.25
CA VAL A 220 9.30 5.38 5.80
C VAL A 220 9.23 6.85 5.44
N ARG A 221 8.83 7.16 4.20
CA ARG A 221 8.87 8.51 3.63
C ARG A 221 7.52 9.17 3.41
N GLY A 222 6.43 8.42 3.49
CA GLY A 222 5.10 8.99 3.31
C GLY A 222 3.98 8.03 3.67
N TYR A 223 2.82 8.63 3.93
CA TYR A 223 1.57 7.94 4.24
C TYR A 223 0.43 8.57 3.43
N MET A 224 -0.28 7.72 2.68
CA MET A 224 -1.43 8.10 1.87
C MET A 224 -2.66 7.32 2.35
N TYR A 225 -3.64 8.05 2.86
CA TYR A 225 -4.89 7.47 3.34
C TYR A 225 -5.75 6.98 2.17
N TRP A 226 -6.24 5.75 2.25
CA TRP A 226 -7.26 5.22 1.35
C TRP A 226 -8.65 5.41 1.99
N SER A 227 -9.52 6.28 1.49
CA SER A 227 -9.41 7.05 0.24
C SER A 227 -9.75 8.52 0.46
N LEU A 228 -9.43 9.37 -0.52
CA LEU A 228 -9.86 10.77 -0.49
C LEU A 228 -11.39 10.87 -0.61
N LEU A 229 -11.97 10.20 -1.60
CA LEU A 229 -13.41 10.19 -1.87
C LEU A 229 -13.96 8.78 -1.70
N ASP A 230 -15.24 8.67 -1.33
CA ASP A 230 -15.99 7.45 -1.59
C ASP A 230 -15.94 7.11 -3.08
N ASN A 231 -15.75 5.84 -3.39
CA ASN A 231 -15.55 5.38 -4.75
C ASN A 231 -16.21 4.01 -4.97
N PHE A 232 -16.04 3.48 -6.17
CA PHE A 232 -16.47 2.14 -6.54
C PHE A 232 -15.44 1.12 -6.03
N GLU A 233 -15.80 0.37 -5.00
CA GLU A 233 -14.94 -0.61 -4.33
C GLU A 233 -15.01 -1.97 -5.05
N TRP A 234 -14.57 -1.98 -6.30
CA TRP A 234 -14.48 -3.19 -7.13
C TRP A 234 -15.81 -3.98 -7.15
N HIS A 235 -15.75 -5.30 -7.00
CA HIS A 235 -16.92 -6.18 -6.94
C HIS A 235 -17.87 -5.92 -5.76
N HIS A 236 -17.51 -5.10 -4.77
CA HIS A 236 -18.42 -4.66 -3.70
C HIS A 236 -19.26 -3.43 -4.10
N GLY A 237 -19.03 -2.88 -5.28
CA GLY A 237 -19.81 -1.75 -5.79
C GLY A 237 -19.62 -0.49 -4.96
N TYR A 238 -20.71 0.26 -4.75
CA TYR A 238 -20.69 1.49 -3.97
C TYR A 238 -21.17 1.28 -2.54
N ASP A 239 -21.12 0.09 -1.96
CA ASP A 239 -21.57 -0.07 -0.57
C ASP A 239 -20.46 0.28 0.45
N PRO A 240 -19.21 -0.18 0.28
CA PRO A 240 -18.11 0.27 1.13
C PRO A 240 -17.83 1.77 0.98
N ARG A 241 -17.53 2.42 2.10
CA ARG A 241 -17.30 3.87 2.19
C ARG A 241 -15.94 4.12 2.82
N PHE A 242 -14.90 4.25 2.00
CA PHE A 242 -13.52 4.50 2.44
C PHE A 242 -13.16 5.99 2.52
N GLY A 243 -13.95 6.87 1.90
CA GLY A 243 -13.56 8.27 1.70
C GLY A 243 -13.43 9.07 2.98
N LEU A 244 -12.42 9.95 3.04
CA LEU A 244 -12.43 11.11 3.93
C LEU A 244 -13.53 12.10 3.53
N VAL A 245 -13.95 12.09 2.27
CA VAL A 245 -15.06 12.87 1.74
C VAL A 245 -16.15 11.92 1.25
N GLU A 246 -17.34 12.12 1.81
CA GLU A 246 -18.55 11.43 1.43
C GLU A 246 -19.04 11.89 0.06
N ILE A 247 -19.48 10.93 -0.76
CA ILE A 247 -20.17 11.20 -2.02
C ILE A 247 -21.62 10.77 -1.93
N ASP A 248 -22.54 11.72 -2.11
CA ASP A 248 -23.96 11.42 -2.21
C ASP A 248 -24.32 10.94 -3.63
N TYR A 249 -24.29 9.63 -3.84
CA TYR A 249 -24.64 9.02 -5.12
C TYR A 249 -26.11 9.19 -5.51
N LYS A 250 -27.01 9.56 -4.58
CA LYS A 250 -28.43 9.76 -4.86
C LYS A 250 -28.74 11.20 -5.27
N ASN A 251 -28.04 12.18 -4.67
CA ASN A 251 -28.29 13.61 -4.91
C ASN A 251 -27.11 14.26 -5.63
N GLY A 252 -27.01 14.03 -6.94
CA GLY A 252 -26.12 14.79 -7.82
C GLY A 252 -24.61 14.64 -7.54
N ARG A 253 -24.19 13.64 -6.75
CA ARG A 253 -22.78 13.43 -6.34
C ARG A 253 -22.21 14.62 -5.58
N THR A 254 -23.00 15.20 -4.68
CA THR A 254 -22.50 16.23 -3.75
C THR A 254 -21.44 15.65 -2.82
N ARG A 255 -20.53 16.50 -2.33
CA ARG A 255 -19.38 16.13 -1.50
C ARG A 255 -19.60 16.63 -0.08
N LYS A 256 -19.41 15.77 0.92
CA LYS A 256 -19.43 16.17 2.34
C LYS A 256 -18.16 15.67 3.03
N ILE A 257 -17.37 16.60 3.56
CA ILE A 257 -16.13 16.28 4.26
C ILE A 257 -16.48 15.63 5.61
N ARG A 258 -15.89 14.47 5.91
CA ARG A 258 -16.10 13.73 7.17
C ARG A 258 -15.26 14.31 8.31
N ALA A 259 -15.62 14.01 9.56
CA ALA A 259 -14.91 14.51 10.74
C ALA A 259 -13.44 14.03 10.76
N SER A 260 -13.22 12.77 10.39
CA SER A 260 -11.88 12.19 10.23
C SER A 260 -10.98 12.91 9.23
N ALA A 261 -11.55 13.57 8.21
CA ALA A 261 -10.77 14.36 7.26
C ALA A 261 -10.17 15.60 7.92
N TYR A 262 -10.95 16.27 8.78
CA TYR A 262 -10.47 17.41 9.56
C TYR A 262 -9.43 16.94 10.59
N GLU A 263 -9.62 15.79 11.23
CA GLU A 263 -8.62 15.22 12.13
C GLU A 263 -7.33 14.85 11.39
N TYR A 264 -7.42 14.26 10.19
CA TYR A 264 -6.27 13.97 9.36
C TYR A 264 -5.55 15.25 8.90
N ALA A 265 -6.29 16.30 8.56
CA ALA A 265 -5.72 17.61 8.24
C ALA A 265 -4.98 18.25 9.44
N LYS A 266 -5.49 18.10 10.66
CA LYS A 266 -4.79 18.52 11.89
C LYS A 266 -3.49 17.74 12.08
N ILE A 267 -3.51 16.42 11.90
CA ILE A 267 -2.31 15.57 12.00
C ILE A 267 -1.24 16.05 11.01
N ILE A 268 -1.63 16.31 9.75
CA ILE A 268 -0.72 16.82 8.71
C ILE A 268 -0.17 18.19 9.10
N SER A 269 -1.04 19.12 9.52
CA SER A 269 -0.64 20.50 9.87
C SER A 269 0.34 20.54 11.04
N ASN A 270 0.16 19.65 12.01
CA ASN A 270 1.03 19.53 13.18
C ASN A 270 2.25 18.64 12.92
N ASN A 271 2.33 17.97 11.76
CA ASN A 271 3.30 16.92 11.46
C ASN A 271 3.38 15.86 12.58
N GLY A 272 2.23 15.49 13.16
CA GLY A 272 2.16 14.63 14.34
C GLY A 272 0.83 14.76 15.10
N PHE A 273 0.70 13.97 16.17
CA PHE A 273 -0.46 14.00 17.08
C PHE A 273 -0.09 13.44 18.45
N GLU A 274 -0.88 13.81 19.46
CA GLU A 274 -0.81 13.20 20.78
C GLU A 274 -1.55 11.86 20.76
N PHE A 275 -0.88 10.82 21.25
CA PHE A 275 -1.38 9.45 21.31
C PHE A 275 -2.01 9.15 22.67
#